data_AF-A0AAU6VNM0-F1
#
_entry.id   AF-A0AAU6VNM0-F1
#
_cell.length_a   1.000
_cell.length_b   1.000
_cell.length_c   1.000
_cell.angle_alpha   90.00
_cell.angle_beta   90.00
_cell.angle_gamma   90.00
#
_symmetry.space_group_name_H-M   'P 1'
#
loop_
_entity.id
_entity.type
_entity.pdbx_description
1 polymer ?
#
loop_
_entity_poly.entity_id
_entity_poly.type
_entity_poly.pdbx_seq_one_letter_code
_entity_poly.pdbx_strand_id
1 'polypeptide(L)'
;MEAIEEGFKLVAEAKFRNKSALDRARKIWSGNNVKPCLDKFVFLLKTTDWSNQAEAELCAKVAVALCSSKISIASSIISAKSPEIIAVTNTLLDRGECELIADPKSNFSSVELALTLCQLYFYHGYADPQTRASIAPTVVKMLELYPNLDCSLALGCISCHPQAESLYARVIYACMLNRDIYRRCPAIADIARDMLAAGEYKGFLYKHSLKVFEKVISFKESWDASELGYLIERLLIEPLDVEMRSQAELIELNHRLAKVLRSKSDKKYYKQQAEYIEHHYPEFISLNRQEAVRKLAVSRKFYDFACRVAGQYAAINDKARQLSELLLEANRFAKGPKKFAPASTVVNSFKDFGLKLLVIEELMYRQHSLSPKFSLAEFAAEYCGGEIERNDAGEIPQVIDFYQALDIADTELAKVTELYQDDGLSGGAEVYYNINPYWDPGCGDSILAVKDIAAEDLSLLPNLKLITTTDLNNLSAGFIAAAEKHGIKVVEEWS
;
A
#
# COMPACT_ATOMS: atom_id res chain seq x y z
N MET A 1 1.61 3.54 -42.65
CA MET A 1 2.58 2.43 -42.75
C MET A 1 4.01 2.94 -42.67
N GLU A 2 4.44 3.89 -43.50
CA GLU A 2 5.81 4.44 -43.46
C GLU A 2 6.24 4.96 -42.08
N ALA A 3 5.38 5.71 -41.38
CA ALA A 3 5.68 6.16 -40.02
C ALA A 3 5.89 4.99 -39.03
N ILE A 4 5.13 3.90 -39.17
CA ILE A 4 5.28 2.72 -38.29
C ILE A 4 6.62 2.05 -38.56
N GLU A 5 7.01 1.91 -39.83
CA GLU A 5 8.32 1.40 -40.24
C GLU A 5 9.46 2.23 -39.65
N GLU A 6 9.34 3.55 -39.67
CA GLU A 6 10.32 4.46 -39.05
C GLU A 6 10.50 4.16 -37.55
N GLY A 7 9.40 3.95 -36.82
CA GLY A 7 9.47 3.57 -35.40
C GLY A 7 10.20 2.24 -35.17
N PHE A 8 9.95 1.22 -35.99
CA PHE A 8 10.65 -0.07 -35.90
C PHE A 8 12.13 0.07 -36.23
N LYS A 9 12.47 0.85 -37.26
CA LYS A 9 13.85 1.15 -37.65
C LYS A 9 14.61 1.90 -36.54
N LEU A 10 13.99 2.91 -35.95
CA LEU A 10 14.55 3.67 -34.82
C LEU A 10 14.91 2.77 -33.64
N VAL A 11 14.06 1.78 -33.34
CA VAL A 11 14.30 0.83 -32.26
C VAL A 11 15.37 -0.19 -32.64
N ALA A 12 15.34 -0.71 -33.88
CA ALA A 12 16.31 -1.68 -34.39
C ALA A 12 17.75 -1.14 -34.34
N GLU A 13 17.96 0.09 -34.81
CA GLU A 13 19.27 0.74 -34.91
C GLU A 13 19.80 1.24 -33.55
N ALA A 14 18.92 1.40 -32.57
CA ALA A 14 19.30 1.90 -31.26
C ALA A 14 19.99 0.83 -30.39
N LYS A 15 20.86 1.30 -29.49
CA LYS A 15 21.33 0.48 -28.37
C LYS A 15 20.13 0.03 -27.53
N PHE A 16 20.21 -1.18 -26.98
CA PHE A 16 19.17 -1.71 -26.11
C PHE A 16 18.84 -0.74 -24.97
N ARG A 17 17.54 -0.57 -24.68
CA ARG A 17 17.03 0.36 -23.66
C ARG A 17 17.43 1.84 -23.85
N ASN A 18 17.82 2.27 -25.06
CA ASN A 18 18.08 3.70 -25.32
C ASN A 18 16.80 4.52 -25.13
N LYS A 19 16.75 5.32 -24.05
CA LYS A 19 15.57 6.09 -23.65
C LYS A 19 15.04 7.00 -24.78
N SER A 20 15.93 7.73 -25.46
CA SER A 20 15.55 8.67 -26.53
C SER A 20 14.94 7.96 -27.74
N ALA A 21 15.51 6.83 -28.17
CA ALA A 21 14.96 6.04 -29.27
C ALA A 21 13.60 5.44 -28.90
N LEU A 22 13.47 4.86 -27.71
CA LEU A 22 12.22 4.28 -27.23
C LEU A 22 11.11 5.34 -27.12
N ASP A 23 11.40 6.52 -26.56
CA ASP A 23 10.39 7.57 -26.39
C ASP A 23 9.95 8.16 -27.74
N ARG A 24 10.86 8.27 -28.72
CA ARG A 24 10.50 8.67 -30.10
C ARG A 24 9.63 7.62 -30.79
N ALA A 25 10.00 6.33 -30.70
CA ALA A 25 9.20 5.25 -31.26
C ALA A 25 7.80 5.18 -30.65
N ARG A 26 7.67 5.33 -29.32
CA ARG A 26 6.37 5.38 -28.63
C ARG A 26 5.49 6.53 -29.11
N LYS A 27 6.07 7.71 -29.36
CA LYS A 27 5.34 8.85 -29.92
C LYS A 27 4.76 8.51 -31.30
N ILE A 28 5.56 7.86 -32.15
CA ILE A 28 5.12 7.39 -33.47
C ILE A 28 4.01 6.34 -33.35
N TRP A 29 4.13 5.40 -32.42
CA TRP A 29 3.18 4.29 -32.25
C TRP A 29 1.95 4.63 -31.41
N SER A 30 1.71 5.92 -31.13
CA SER A 30 0.57 6.39 -30.34
C SER A 30 -0.67 6.70 -31.20
N GLY A 31 -1.82 6.91 -30.54
CA GLY A 31 -3.08 7.24 -31.20
C GLY A 31 -3.52 6.18 -32.22
N ASN A 32 -3.82 6.61 -33.46
CA ASN A 32 -4.30 5.73 -34.52
C ASN A 32 -3.25 4.68 -34.99
N ASN A 33 -1.98 4.84 -34.61
CA ASN A 33 -0.91 3.92 -35.01
C ASN A 33 -0.75 2.72 -34.05
N VAL A 34 -1.38 2.75 -32.86
CA VAL A 34 -1.21 1.71 -31.83
C VAL A 34 -1.58 0.33 -32.36
N LYS A 35 -2.79 0.18 -32.93
CA LYS A 35 -3.28 -1.11 -33.44
C LYS A 35 -2.41 -1.66 -34.57
N PRO A 36 -2.12 -0.90 -35.66
CA PRO A 36 -1.22 -1.36 -36.71
C PRO A 36 0.20 -1.72 -36.21
N CYS A 37 0.71 -1.00 -35.21
CA CYS A 37 2.00 -1.29 -34.61
C CYS A 37 1.98 -2.63 -33.86
N LEU A 38 0.96 -2.87 -33.02
CA LEU A 38 0.82 -4.14 -32.33
C LEU A 38 0.57 -5.30 -33.32
N ASP A 39 -0.26 -5.09 -34.35
CA ASP A 39 -0.49 -6.04 -35.44
C ASP A 39 0.86 -6.49 -36.06
N LYS A 40 1.74 -5.53 -36.36
CA LYS A 40 3.08 -5.81 -36.90
C LYS A 40 4.00 -6.48 -35.90
N PHE A 41 4.01 -6.05 -34.64
CA PHE A 41 4.84 -6.65 -33.61
C PHE A 41 4.47 -8.11 -33.36
N VAL A 42 3.18 -8.43 -33.31
CA VAL A 42 2.68 -9.81 -33.18
C VAL A 42 3.04 -10.64 -34.41
N PHE A 43 2.98 -10.07 -35.61
CA PHE A 43 3.47 -10.74 -36.81
C PHE A 43 4.96 -11.08 -36.68
N LEU A 44 5.78 -10.11 -36.30
CA LEU A 44 7.22 -10.29 -36.08
C LEU A 44 7.47 -11.44 -35.09
N LEU A 45 6.85 -11.40 -33.90
CA LEU A 45 6.97 -12.43 -32.86
C LEU A 45 6.69 -13.85 -33.36
N LYS A 46 5.71 -14.01 -34.26
CA LYS A 46 5.31 -15.31 -34.81
C LYS A 46 6.27 -15.83 -35.86
N THR A 47 6.90 -14.93 -36.62
CA THR A 47 7.77 -15.27 -37.74
C THR A 47 9.24 -15.32 -37.38
N THR A 48 9.62 -14.82 -36.20
CA THR A 48 11.01 -14.83 -35.70
C THR A 48 11.56 -16.25 -35.65
N ASP A 49 12.67 -16.47 -36.34
CA ASP A 49 13.55 -17.58 -36.02
C ASP A 49 14.35 -17.22 -34.76
N TRP A 50 13.97 -17.76 -33.61
CA TRP A 50 14.68 -17.46 -32.35
C TRP A 50 16.10 -18.04 -32.28
N SER A 51 16.56 -18.79 -33.29
CA SER A 51 17.99 -19.12 -33.44
C SER A 51 18.78 -18.02 -34.16
N ASN A 52 18.07 -17.09 -34.83
CA ASN A 52 18.65 -15.90 -35.43
C ASN A 52 18.75 -14.76 -34.40
N GLN A 53 19.99 -14.46 -34.00
CA GLN A 53 20.29 -13.43 -33.01
C GLN A 53 19.72 -12.05 -33.34
N ALA A 54 19.78 -11.63 -34.62
CA ALA A 54 19.34 -10.30 -35.02
C ALA A 54 17.80 -10.17 -34.97
N GLU A 55 17.08 -11.22 -35.33
CA GLU A 55 15.62 -11.25 -35.25
C GLU A 55 15.15 -11.29 -33.79
N ALA A 56 15.78 -12.11 -32.96
CA ALA A 56 15.47 -12.20 -31.54
C ALA A 56 15.75 -10.88 -30.79
N GLU A 57 16.89 -10.24 -31.08
CA GLU A 57 17.25 -8.92 -30.54
C GLU A 57 16.21 -7.85 -30.93
N LEU A 58 15.75 -7.86 -32.19
CA LEU A 58 14.72 -6.93 -32.65
C LEU A 58 13.41 -7.13 -31.86
N CYS A 59 12.95 -8.37 -31.70
CA CYS A 59 11.78 -8.69 -30.88
C CYS A 59 11.91 -8.17 -29.45
N ALA A 60 13.05 -8.41 -28.80
CA ALA A 60 13.31 -7.94 -27.45
C ALA A 60 13.29 -6.41 -27.34
N LYS A 61 13.93 -5.70 -28.28
CA LYS A 61 13.93 -4.23 -28.32
C LYS A 61 12.52 -3.65 -28.51
N VAL A 62 11.73 -4.21 -29.43
CA VAL A 62 10.36 -3.76 -29.67
C VAL A 62 9.44 -4.06 -28.48
N ALA A 63 9.60 -5.23 -27.83
CA ALA A 63 8.83 -5.59 -26.65
C ALA A 63 9.00 -4.58 -25.50
N VAL A 64 10.24 -4.20 -25.18
CA VAL A 64 10.54 -3.19 -24.13
C VAL A 64 9.94 -1.81 -24.46
N ALA A 65 9.79 -1.50 -25.73
CA ALA A 65 9.20 -0.25 -26.19
C ALA A 65 7.67 -0.26 -26.03
N LEU A 66 7.00 -1.35 -26.47
CA LEU A 66 5.54 -1.48 -26.54
C LEU A 66 4.87 -1.99 -25.26
N CYS A 67 5.50 -2.90 -24.51
CA CYS A 67 4.93 -3.50 -23.31
C CYS A 67 5.27 -2.66 -22.07
N SER A 68 4.86 -1.40 -22.06
CA SER A 68 5.26 -0.42 -21.04
C SER A 68 4.10 0.52 -20.70
N SER A 69 4.01 0.94 -19.44
CA SER A 69 3.07 1.98 -18.98
C SER A 69 3.17 3.32 -19.74
N LYS A 70 4.23 3.54 -20.52
CA LYS A 70 4.48 4.78 -21.28
C LYS A 70 3.75 4.87 -22.63
N ILE A 71 3.04 3.83 -23.04
CA ILE A 71 2.15 3.85 -24.20
C ILE A 71 0.73 3.51 -23.73
N SER A 72 -0.29 3.99 -24.43
CA SER A 72 -1.67 3.62 -24.15
C SER A 72 -2.16 2.65 -25.22
N ILE A 73 -2.50 1.44 -24.82
CA ILE A 73 -3.05 0.41 -25.69
C ILE A 73 -4.42 0.02 -25.11
N ALA A 74 -5.47 0.08 -25.93
CA ALA A 74 -6.80 -0.31 -25.48
C ALA A 74 -6.86 -1.82 -25.21
N SER A 75 -7.55 -2.23 -24.14
CA SER A 75 -7.65 -3.66 -23.77
C SER A 75 -8.25 -4.52 -24.89
N SER A 76 -9.19 -3.99 -25.68
CA SER A 76 -9.76 -4.67 -26.85
C SER A 76 -8.74 -5.00 -27.95
N ILE A 77 -7.72 -4.15 -28.14
CA ILE A 77 -6.65 -4.38 -29.12
C ILE A 77 -5.76 -5.54 -28.64
N ILE A 78 -5.49 -5.63 -27.33
CA ILE A 78 -4.71 -6.72 -26.73
C ILE A 78 -5.50 -8.02 -26.77
N SER A 79 -6.76 -7.98 -26.35
CA SER A 79 -7.68 -9.13 -26.38
C SER A 79 -7.69 -9.82 -27.75
N ALA A 80 -7.79 -9.02 -28.82
CA ALA A 80 -7.79 -9.51 -30.20
C ALA A 80 -6.47 -10.19 -30.63
N LYS A 81 -5.37 -9.99 -29.90
CA LYS A 81 -4.04 -10.58 -30.15
C LYS A 81 -3.59 -11.55 -29.07
N SER A 82 -4.40 -11.75 -28.04
CA SER A 82 -4.02 -12.59 -26.92
C SER A 82 -3.67 -14.02 -27.33
N PRO A 83 -4.42 -14.70 -28.22
CA PRO A 83 -4.08 -16.06 -28.64
C PRO A 83 -2.65 -16.17 -29.21
N GLU A 84 -2.25 -15.24 -30.07
CA GLU A 84 -0.92 -15.26 -30.68
C GLU A 84 0.19 -14.88 -29.70
N ILE A 85 -0.04 -13.86 -28.87
CA ILE A 85 0.93 -13.45 -27.85
C ILE A 85 1.16 -14.60 -26.87
N ILE A 86 0.09 -15.22 -26.35
CA ILE A 86 0.16 -16.37 -25.43
C ILE A 86 0.90 -17.54 -26.07
N ALA A 87 0.61 -17.86 -27.33
CA ALA A 87 1.28 -18.95 -28.04
C ALA A 87 2.80 -18.73 -28.19
N VAL A 88 3.22 -17.51 -28.54
CA VAL A 88 4.64 -17.16 -28.62
C VAL A 88 5.29 -17.18 -27.24
N THR A 89 4.65 -16.60 -26.22
CA THR A 89 5.16 -16.63 -24.84
C THR A 89 5.36 -18.05 -24.35
N ASN A 90 4.40 -18.95 -24.58
CA ASN A 90 4.54 -20.36 -24.21
C ASN A 90 5.67 -21.06 -24.98
N THR A 91 5.83 -20.78 -26.28
CA THR A 91 6.95 -21.29 -27.08
C THR A 91 8.30 -20.85 -26.53
N LEU A 92 8.43 -19.59 -26.08
CA LEU A 92 9.65 -19.09 -25.44
C LEU A 92 9.97 -19.84 -24.15
N LEU A 93 8.95 -20.07 -23.31
CA LEU A 93 9.09 -20.82 -22.05
C LEU A 93 9.49 -22.28 -22.31
N ASP A 94 8.90 -22.93 -23.32
CA ASP A 94 9.18 -24.34 -23.64
C ASP A 94 10.59 -24.57 -24.19
N ARG A 95 11.20 -23.53 -24.81
CA ARG A 95 12.59 -23.58 -25.31
C ARG A 95 13.64 -23.46 -24.20
N GLY A 96 13.24 -23.02 -23.01
CA GLY A 96 14.17 -22.72 -21.92
C GLY A 96 14.82 -21.34 -22.03
N GLU A 97 15.66 -21.03 -21.05
CA GLU A 97 16.32 -19.73 -20.96
C GLU A 97 17.49 -19.64 -21.94
N CYS A 98 17.48 -18.63 -22.81
CA CYS A 98 18.60 -18.26 -23.64
C CYS A 98 18.82 -16.74 -23.62
N GLU A 99 20.06 -16.32 -23.74
CA GLU A 99 20.40 -14.90 -23.84
C GLU A 99 19.97 -14.35 -25.20
N LEU A 100 19.17 -13.29 -25.21
CA LEU A 100 18.74 -12.60 -26.43
C LEU A 100 19.56 -11.34 -26.68
N ILE A 101 20.00 -10.65 -25.63
CA ILE A 101 20.83 -9.45 -25.74
C ILE A 101 21.86 -9.47 -24.61
N ALA A 102 23.14 -9.42 -24.98
CA ALA A 102 24.23 -9.09 -24.07
C ALA A 102 24.26 -7.58 -23.83
N ASP A 103 23.99 -7.12 -22.60
CA ASP A 103 24.09 -5.71 -22.22
C ASP A 103 25.01 -5.57 -21.01
N PRO A 104 26.01 -4.65 -21.03
CA PRO A 104 26.96 -4.48 -19.95
C PRO A 104 26.34 -4.20 -18.57
N LYS A 105 25.09 -3.74 -18.52
CA LYS A 105 24.36 -3.43 -17.28
C LYS A 105 23.46 -4.58 -16.81
N SER A 106 22.85 -5.32 -17.74
CA SER A 106 22.00 -6.48 -17.46
C SER A 106 21.63 -7.17 -18.76
N ASN A 107 22.09 -8.40 -18.95
CA ASN A 107 21.66 -9.24 -20.08
C ASN A 107 20.12 -9.34 -20.11
N PHE A 108 19.56 -9.57 -21.30
CA PHE A 108 18.14 -9.76 -21.52
C PHE A 108 17.88 -11.14 -22.10
N SER A 109 17.18 -12.01 -21.37
CA SER A 109 16.92 -13.41 -21.75
C SER A 109 15.54 -13.63 -22.39
N SER A 110 15.32 -14.84 -22.93
CA SER A 110 14.02 -15.29 -23.45
C SER A 110 12.94 -15.28 -22.36
N VAL A 111 13.31 -15.51 -21.10
CA VAL A 111 12.42 -15.47 -19.94
C VAL A 111 12.03 -14.03 -19.63
N GLU A 112 12.95 -13.08 -19.70
CA GLU A 112 12.64 -11.65 -19.54
C GLU A 112 11.75 -11.12 -20.67
N LEU A 113 11.92 -11.63 -21.89
CA LEU A 113 11.00 -11.34 -22.99
C LEU A 113 9.60 -11.89 -22.70
N ALA A 114 9.49 -13.15 -22.26
CA ALA A 114 8.22 -13.76 -21.89
C ALA A 114 7.51 -12.97 -20.77
N LEU A 115 8.25 -12.54 -19.75
CA LEU A 115 7.75 -11.66 -18.69
C LEU A 115 7.27 -10.31 -19.24
N THR A 116 8.05 -9.69 -20.12
CA THR A 116 7.70 -8.41 -20.75
C THR A 116 6.38 -8.52 -21.53
N LEU A 117 6.18 -9.62 -22.26
CA LEU A 117 4.91 -9.91 -22.94
C LEU A 117 3.75 -10.12 -21.96
N CYS A 118 3.99 -10.76 -20.81
CA CYS A 118 2.97 -10.89 -19.77
C CYS A 118 2.61 -9.53 -19.14
N GLN A 119 3.58 -8.64 -18.92
CA GLN A 119 3.38 -7.31 -18.33
C GLN A 119 2.54 -6.38 -19.22
N LEU A 120 2.50 -6.61 -20.53
CA LEU A 120 1.59 -5.93 -21.46
C LEU A 120 0.13 -5.96 -20.94
N TYR A 121 -0.30 -7.10 -20.41
CA TYR A 121 -1.66 -7.30 -19.89
C TYR A 121 -1.90 -6.54 -18.58
N PHE A 122 -0.88 -6.41 -17.74
CA PHE A 122 -0.99 -5.62 -16.52
C PHE A 122 -1.18 -4.14 -16.84
N TYR A 123 -0.33 -3.58 -17.71
CA TYR A 123 -0.35 -2.15 -18.02
C TYR A 123 -1.58 -1.70 -18.82
N HIS A 124 -2.15 -2.58 -19.64
CA HIS A 124 -3.13 -2.18 -20.66
C HIS A 124 -4.39 -3.05 -20.70
N GLY A 125 -4.44 -4.14 -19.93
CA GLY A 125 -5.63 -4.98 -19.77
C GLY A 125 -6.57 -4.51 -18.65
N TYR A 126 -6.25 -3.44 -17.92
CA TYR A 126 -7.00 -3.04 -16.72
C TYR A 126 -8.50 -2.78 -16.98
N ALA A 127 -8.85 -2.25 -18.16
CA ALA A 127 -10.25 -1.96 -18.52
C ALA A 127 -11.07 -3.21 -18.89
N ASP A 128 -10.43 -4.37 -19.07
CA ASP A 128 -11.08 -5.65 -19.36
C ASP A 128 -10.48 -6.80 -18.52
N PRO A 129 -11.14 -7.20 -17.43
CA PRO A 129 -10.70 -8.32 -16.59
C PRO A 129 -10.53 -9.64 -17.36
N GLN A 130 -11.29 -9.89 -18.44
CA GLN A 130 -11.17 -11.12 -19.23
C GLN A 130 -9.83 -11.18 -19.98
N THR A 131 -9.41 -10.06 -20.55
CA THR A 131 -8.08 -9.93 -21.16
C THR A 131 -6.97 -10.19 -20.14
N ARG A 132 -7.07 -9.68 -18.91
CA ARG A 132 -6.09 -9.99 -17.85
C ARG A 132 -6.15 -11.46 -17.41
N ALA A 133 -7.34 -12.02 -17.33
CA ALA A 133 -7.52 -13.43 -16.99
C ALA A 133 -6.87 -14.37 -18.02
N SER A 134 -6.90 -14.03 -19.31
CA SER A 134 -6.42 -14.93 -20.38
C SER A 134 -4.93 -15.25 -20.30
N ILE A 135 -4.10 -14.33 -19.79
CA ILE A 135 -2.65 -14.55 -19.66
C ILE A 135 -2.28 -15.28 -18.35
N ALA A 136 -3.19 -15.36 -17.37
CA ALA A 136 -2.90 -15.89 -16.04
C ALA A 136 -2.30 -17.31 -16.05
N PRO A 137 -2.78 -18.29 -16.85
CA PRO A 137 -2.17 -19.62 -16.91
C PRO A 137 -0.72 -19.60 -17.39
N THR A 138 -0.37 -18.71 -18.32
CA THR A 138 1.00 -18.54 -18.80
C THR A 138 1.90 -17.88 -17.76
N VAL A 139 1.39 -16.92 -16.98
CA VAL A 139 2.13 -16.35 -15.83
C VAL A 139 2.45 -17.45 -14.81
N VAL A 140 1.49 -18.33 -14.51
CA VAL A 140 1.71 -19.45 -13.58
C VAL A 140 2.75 -20.43 -14.15
N LYS A 141 2.62 -20.84 -15.42
CA LYS A 141 3.62 -21.70 -16.09
C LYS A 141 5.03 -21.12 -15.98
N MET A 142 5.17 -19.82 -16.24
CA MET A 142 6.45 -19.12 -16.14
C MET A 142 7.03 -19.21 -14.73
N LEU A 143 6.22 -19.03 -13.69
CA LEU A 143 6.68 -19.08 -12.30
C LEU A 143 6.91 -20.48 -11.75
N GLU A 144 6.28 -21.49 -12.33
CA GLU A 144 6.60 -22.88 -12.07
C GLU A 144 7.99 -23.26 -12.62
N LEU A 145 8.37 -22.69 -13.77
CA LEU A 145 9.67 -22.90 -14.40
C LEU A 145 10.77 -22.01 -13.79
N TYR A 146 10.44 -20.78 -13.42
CA TYR A 146 11.38 -19.75 -12.96
C TYR A 146 10.87 -19.05 -11.68
N PRO A 147 10.81 -19.74 -10.52
CA PRO A 147 10.21 -19.19 -9.30
C PRO A 147 11.04 -18.06 -8.64
N ASN A 148 12.29 -17.86 -9.07
CA ASN A 148 13.14 -16.74 -8.67
C ASN A 148 12.92 -15.46 -9.49
N LEU A 149 12.08 -15.50 -10.52
CA LEU A 149 11.79 -14.36 -11.39
C LEU A 149 10.96 -13.30 -10.64
N ASP A 150 11.39 -12.04 -10.73
CA ASP A 150 10.57 -10.92 -10.27
C ASP A 150 9.44 -10.66 -11.27
N CYS A 151 8.21 -10.92 -10.83
CA CYS A 151 7.01 -10.92 -11.67
C CYS A 151 5.85 -10.15 -11.03
N SER A 152 6.15 -9.29 -10.04
CA SER A 152 5.17 -8.55 -9.21
C SER A 152 3.98 -8.00 -10.00
N LEU A 153 4.24 -7.37 -11.15
CA LEU A 153 3.19 -6.82 -12.02
C LEU A 153 2.33 -7.91 -12.69
N ALA A 154 2.96 -8.95 -13.24
CA ALA A 154 2.25 -10.01 -13.95
C ALA A 154 1.40 -10.89 -13.00
N LEU A 155 1.82 -11.04 -11.74
CA LEU A 155 1.03 -11.72 -10.69
C LEU A 155 -0.36 -11.11 -10.52
N GLY A 156 -0.50 -9.79 -10.71
CA GLY A 156 -1.78 -9.10 -10.60
C GLY A 156 -2.83 -9.64 -11.59
N CYS A 157 -2.42 -10.21 -12.73
CA CYS A 157 -3.35 -10.78 -13.73
C CYS A 157 -4.05 -12.05 -13.23
N ILE A 158 -3.45 -12.80 -12.30
CA ILE A 158 -4.01 -14.05 -11.77
C ILE A 158 -5.35 -13.78 -11.07
N SER A 159 -5.46 -12.67 -10.32
CA SER A 159 -6.66 -12.29 -9.58
C SER A 159 -7.94 -12.14 -10.43
N CYS A 160 -7.80 -11.92 -11.74
CA CYS A 160 -8.93 -11.79 -12.66
C CYS A 160 -9.43 -13.15 -13.18
N HIS A 161 -8.68 -14.24 -12.97
CA HIS A 161 -9.00 -15.55 -13.50
C HIS A 161 -10.05 -16.30 -12.65
N PRO A 162 -11.03 -17.02 -13.24
CA PRO A 162 -12.06 -17.75 -12.47
C PRO A 162 -11.49 -18.80 -11.49
N GLN A 163 -10.29 -19.31 -11.77
CA GLN A 163 -9.58 -20.27 -10.91
C GLN A 163 -8.39 -19.65 -10.15
N ALA A 164 -8.42 -18.34 -9.90
CA ALA A 164 -7.34 -17.59 -9.27
C ALA A 164 -6.80 -18.26 -7.99
N GLU A 165 -7.68 -18.80 -7.13
CA GLU A 165 -7.26 -19.50 -5.91
C GLU A 165 -6.29 -20.66 -6.20
N SER A 166 -6.62 -21.50 -7.19
CA SER A 166 -5.80 -22.65 -7.59
C SER A 166 -4.51 -22.22 -8.29
N LEU A 167 -4.57 -21.14 -9.07
CA LEU A 167 -3.41 -20.60 -9.77
C LEU A 167 -2.38 -20.00 -8.80
N TYR A 168 -2.82 -19.21 -7.81
CA TYR A 168 -1.93 -18.72 -6.75
C TYR A 168 -1.34 -19.86 -5.92
N ALA A 169 -2.16 -20.89 -5.59
CA ALA A 169 -1.65 -22.05 -4.87
C ALA A 169 -0.51 -22.75 -5.63
N ARG A 170 -0.64 -22.93 -6.95
CA ARG A 170 0.42 -23.50 -7.80
C ARG A 170 1.72 -22.70 -7.73
N VAL A 171 1.64 -21.37 -7.79
CA VAL A 171 2.82 -20.50 -7.67
C VAL A 171 3.50 -20.66 -6.31
N ILE A 172 2.73 -20.62 -5.22
CA ILE A 172 3.26 -20.83 -3.87
C ILE A 172 3.94 -22.20 -3.76
N TYR A 173 3.30 -23.24 -4.30
CA TYR A 173 3.84 -24.60 -4.27
C TYR A 173 5.12 -24.74 -5.08
N ALA A 174 5.21 -24.10 -6.25
CA ALA A 174 6.45 -24.06 -7.03
C ALA A 174 7.60 -23.36 -6.27
N CYS A 175 7.34 -22.24 -5.61
CA CYS A 175 8.32 -21.59 -4.74
C CYS A 175 8.77 -22.52 -3.61
N MET A 176 7.83 -23.26 -3.02
CA MET A 176 8.09 -24.21 -1.94
C MET A 176 8.96 -25.40 -2.37
N LEU A 177 8.70 -25.97 -3.55
CA LEU A 177 9.49 -27.06 -4.12
C LEU A 177 10.94 -26.64 -4.42
N ASN A 178 11.17 -25.35 -4.67
CA ASN A 178 12.49 -24.82 -5.03
C ASN A 178 13.15 -24.01 -3.91
N ARG A 179 12.66 -24.12 -2.67
CA ARG A 179 13.12 -23.34 -1.50
C ARG A 179 14.61 -23.51 -1.17
N ASP A 180 15.17 -24.68 -1.49
CA ASP A 180 16.58 -25.01 -1.23
C ASP A 180 17.49 -24.70 -2.43
N ILE A 181 16.89 -24.45 -3.60
CA ILE A 181 17.61 -24.15 -4.86
C ILE A 181 17.80 -22.64 -4.99
N TYR A 182 16.74 -21.88 -4.78
CA TYR A 182 16.77 -20.42 -4.93
C TYR A 182 16.84 -19.73 -3.59
N ARG A 183 17.82 -18.82 -3.46
CA ARG A 183 17.97 -17.97 -2.29
C ARG A 183 16.73 -17.10 -2.00
N ARG A 184 15.97 -16.74 -3.03
CA ARG A 184 14.76 -15.94 -2.92
C ARG A 184 13.78 -16.30 -4.03
N CYS A 185 12.51 -16.42 -3.67
CA CYS A 185 11.38 -16.48 -4.59
C CYS A 185 10.54 -15.21 -4.38
N PRO A 186 10.63 -14.18 -5.25
CA PRO A 186 9.91 -12.92 -5.02
C PRO A 186 8.38 -13.11 -4.98
N ALA A 187 7.84 -14.00 -5.81
CA ALA A 187 6.40 -14.19 -5.97
C ALA A 187 5.67 -14.57 -4.67
N ILE A 188 6.23 -15.48 -3.87
CA ILE A 188 5.58 -15.88 -2.59
C ILE A 188 5.54 -14.72 -1.61
N ALA A 189 6.55 -13.85 -1.59
CA ALA A 189 6.59 -12.68 -0.72
C ALA A 189 5.57 -11.60 -1.15
N ASP A 190 5.42 -11.38 -2.46
CA ASP A 190 4.41 -10.45 -2.98
C ASP A 190 2.99 -10.99 -2.73
N ILE A 191 2.76 -12.29 -2.94
CA ILE A 191 1.48 -12.94 -2.60
C ILE A 191 1.17 -12.79 -1.11
N ALA A 192 2.16 -13.00 -0.24
CA ALA A 192 1.97 -12.90 1.21
C ALA A 192 1.67 -11.46 1.67
N ARG A 193 2.30 -10.45 1.04
CA ARG A 193 1.99 -9.04 1.27
C ARG A 193 0.55 -8.71 0.88
N ASP A 194 0.09 -9.21 -0.26
CA ASP A 194 -1.29 -9.04 -0.74
C ASP A 194 -2.31 -9.81 0.12
N MET A 195 -1.92 -10.92 0.75
CA MET A 195 -2.75 -11.63 1.73
C MET A 195 -2.91 -10.82 3.03
N LEU A 196 -1.84 -10.15 3.48
CA LEU A 196 -1.89 -9.28 4.67
C LEU A 196 -2.70 -8.01 4.41
N ALA A 197 -2.56 -7.39 3.24
CA ALA A 197 -3.17 -6.10 2.90
C ALA A 197 -2.95 -5.03 3.98
N ALA A 198 -1.69 -4.71 4.27
CA ALA A 198 -1.35 -3.50 5.01
C ALA A 198 -1.70 -2.28 4.13
N GLY A 199 -2.73 -1.51 4.52
CA GLY A 199 -3.29 -0.38 3.77
C GLY A 199 -4.77 -0.52 3.42
N GLU A 200 -5.31 0.41 2.62
CA GLU A 200 -6.74 0.46 2.27
C GLU A 200 -7.18 -0.61 1.25
N TYR A 201 -6.25 -1.09 0.41
CA TYR A 201 -6.59 -1.98 -0.70
C TYR A 201 -6.78 -3.45 -0.26
N LYS A 202 -8.03 -3.84 -0.05
CA LYS A 202 -8.45 -5.22 0.29
C LYS A 202 -8.75 -6.05 -0.97
N GLY A 203 -7.70 -6.46 -1.67
CA GLY A 203 -7.75 -7.19 -2.95
C GLY A 203 -8.22 -8.65 -2.88
N PHE A 204 -8.01 -9.39 -3.98
CA PHE A 204 -8.42 -10.80 -4.10
C PHE A 204 -7.74 -11.70 -3.06
N LEU A 205 -6.41 -11.64 -2.95
CA LEU A 205 -5.65 -12.51 -2.04
C LEU A 205 -6.01 -12.28 -0.57
N TYR A 206 -6.23 -11.03 -0.15
CA TYR A 206 -6.75 -10.71 1.18
C TYR A 206 -8.07 -11.44 1.50
N LYS A 207 -9.00 -11.49 0.54
CA LYS A 207 -10.32 -12.11 0.70
C LYS A 207 -10.27 -13.64 0.63
N HIS A 208 -9.27 -14.21 -0.04
CA HIS A 208 -9.18 -15.64 -0.36
C HIS A 208 -7.95 -16.34 0.25
N SER A 209 -7.22 -15.69 1.16
CA SER A 209 -5.96 -16.17 1.76
C SER A 209 -6.04 -17.59 2.31
N LEU A 210 -7.02 -17.87 3.16
CA LEU A 210 -7.23 -19.21 3.73
C LEU A 210 -7.49 -20.27 2.64
N LYS A 211 -8.34 -19.97 1.65
CA LYS A 211 -8.67 -20.91 0.57
C LYS A 211 -7.47 -21.21 -0.32
N VAL A 212 -6.65 -20.20 -0.60
CA VAL A 212 -5.38 -20.38 -1.34
C VAL A 212 -4.46 -21.29 -0.55
N PHE A 213 -4.29 -21.04 0.76
CA PHE A 213 -3.46 -21.87 1.63
C PHE A 213 -3.96 -23.32 1.68
N GLU A 214 -5.26 -23.55 1.88
CA GLU A 214 -5.87 -24.90 1.88
C GLU A 214 -5.62 -25.64 0.57
N LYS A 215 -5.66 -24.95 -0.58
CA LYS A 215 -5.30 -25.54 -1.88
C LYS A 215 -3.82 -25.91 -1.96
N VAL A 216 -2.91 -25.09 -1.44
CA VAL A 216 -1.48 -25.44 -1.36
C VAL A 216 -1.30 -26.71 -0.55
N ILE A 217 -1.91 -26.78 0.64
CA ILE A 217 -1.83 -27.94 1.52
C ILE A 217 -2.35 -29.20 0.82
N SER A 218 -3.41 -29.08 0.00
CA SER A 218 -4.01 -30.21 -0.73
C SER A 218 -3.11 -30.83 -1.82
N PHE A 219 -2.00 -30.19 -2.21
CA PHE A 219 -1.09 -30.74 -3.21
C PHE A 219 -0.24 -31.92 -2.70
N LYS A 220 -0.18 -32.14 -1.38
CA LYS A 220 0.46 -33.30 -0.78
C LYS A 220 -0.47 -33.94 0.24
N GLU A 221 -0.43 -35.25 0.34
CA GLU A 221 -1.14 -36.00 1.40
C GLU A 221 -0.60 -35.66 2.80
N SER A 222 0.71 -35.42 2.90
CA SER A 222 1.39 -35.06 4.13
C SER A 222 2.47 -34.02 3.92
N TRP A 223 2.64 -33.18 4.93
CA TRP A 223 3.63 -32.11 5.02
C TRP A 223 4.50 -32.37 6.24
N ASP A 224 5.81 -32.35 6.06
CA ASP A 224 6.71 -32.44 7.21
C ASP A 224 6.80 -31.10 7.96
N ALA A 225 7.40 -31.12 9.16
CA ALA A 225 7.50 -29.95 10.01
C ALA A 225 8.34 -28.82 9.39
N SER A 226 9.37 -29.14 8.62
CA SER A 226 10.21 -28.15 7.93
C SER A 226 9.43 -27.48 6.81
N GLU A 227 8.73 -28.28 6.01
CA GLU A 227 7.92 -27.82 4.90
C GLU A 227 6.78 -26.90 5.33
N LEU A 228 6.04 -27.33 6.35
CA LEU A 228 4.97 -26.54 6.94
C LEU A 228 5.52 -25.27 7.62
N GLY A 229 6.67 -25.39 8.30
CA GLY A 229 7.35 -24.26 8.92
C GLY A 229 7.71 -23.18 7.91
N TYR A 230 8.25 -23.58 6.75
CA TYR A 230 8.57 -22.66 5.65
C TYR A 230 7.33 -21.93 5.14
N LEU A 231 6.23 -22.64 4.87
CA LEU A 231 5.00 -22.00 4.37
C LEU A 231 4.42 -21.00 5.37
N ILE A 232 4.37 -21.37 6.65
CA ILE A 232 3.87 -20.49 7.72
C ILE A 232 4.79 -19.27 7.85
N GLU A 233 6.10 -19.47 7.82
CA GLU A 233 7.05 -18.37 7.88
C GLU A 233 6.86 -17.40 6.71
N ARG A 234 6.82 -17.90 5.47
CA ARG A 234 6.72 -17.05 4.27
C ARG A 234 5.37 -16.36 4.10
N LEU A 235 4.27 -17.02 4.45
CA LEU A 235 2.92 -16.50 4.19
C LEU A 235 2.31 -15.75 5.36
N LEU A 236 2.73 -16.04 6.60
CA LEU A 236 2.07 -15.54 7.82
C LEU A 236 2.97 -14.73 8.74
N ILE A 237 4.28 -14.99 8.75
CA ILE A 237 5.21 -14.35 9.70
C ILE A 237 6.02 -13.26 9.00
N GLU A 238 6.69 -13.57 7.89
CA GLU A 238 7.49 -12.61 7.13
C GLU A 238 6.71 -11.35 6.71
N PRO A 239 5.44 -11.41 6.28
CA PRO A 239 4.67 -10.21 5.94
C PRO A 239 4.44 -9.27 7.13
N LEU A 240 4.44 -9.81 8.35
CA LEU A 240 4.30 -9.00 9.57
C LEU A 240 5.58 -8.21 9.87
N ASP A 241 6.69 -8.56 9.21
CA ASP A 241 8.03 -8.00 9.43
C ASP A 241 8.49 -8.17 10.88
N VAL A 242 8.11 -9.29 11.51
CA VAL A 242 8.53 -9.60 12.88
C VAL A 242 9.96 -10.13 12.89
N GLU A 243 10.80 -9.50 13.68
CA GLU A 243 12.19 -9.86 13.88
C GLU A 243 12.30 -11.02 14.87
N MET A 244 12.98 -12.08 14.44
CA MET A 244 13.15 -13.30 15.22
C MET A 244 14.63 -13.61 15.52
N ARG A 245 15.56 -12.85 14.93
CA ARG A 245 17.01 -13.02 15.12
C ARG A 245 17.45 -12.44 16.46
N SER A 246 18.50 -13.04 17.01
CA SER A 246 19.20 -12.51 18.18
C SER A 246 19.86 -11.16 17.88
N GLN A 247 20.20 -10.42 18.94
CA GLN A 247 20.94 -9.16 18.84
C GLN A 247 22.23 -9.31 18.01
N ALA A 248 23.00 -10.38 18.25
CA ALA A 248 24.25 -10.62 17.55
C ALA A 248 24.06 -10.86 16.05
N GLU A 249 23.09 -11.70 15.68
CA GLU A 249 22.77 -11.99 14.27
C GLU A 249 22.30 -10.74 13.52
N LEU A 250 21.53 -9.89 14.19
CA LEU A 250 21.08 -8.61 13.64
C LEU A 250 22.24 -7.66 13.38
N ILE A 251 23.13 -7.47 14.36
CA ILE A 251 24.31 -6.62 14.22
C ILE A 251 25.18 -7.12 13.06
N GLU A 252 25.42 -8.44 12.99
CA GLU A 252 26.19 -9.05 11.92
C GLU A 252 25.55 -8.80 10.54
N LEU A 253 24.24 -9.03 10.41
CA LEU A 253 23.51 -8.78 9.17
C LEU A 253 23.58 -7.31 8.75
N ASN A 254 23.35 -6.38 9.67
CA ASN A 254 23.39 -4.95 9.39
C ASN A 254 24.79 -4.53 8.91
N HIS A 255 25.86 -5.01 9.58
CA HIS A 255 27.23 -4.79 9.11
C HIS A 255 27.50 -5.41 7.73
N ARG A 256 26.97 -6.61 7.47
CA ARG A 256 27.09 -7.26 6.16
C ARG A 256 26.38 -6.45 5.07
N LEU A 257 25.16 -5.97 5.32
CA LEU A 257 24.40 -5.12 4.40
C LEU A 257 25.15 -3.81 4.10
N ALA A 258 25.68 -3.15 5.13
CA ALA A 258 26.49 -1.95 4.98
C ALA A 258 27.79 -2.16 4.16
N LYS A 259 28.31 -3.40 4.06
CA LYS A 259 29.47 -3.73 3.22
C LYS A 259 29.08 -3.93 1.74
N VAL A 260 27.94 -4.56 1.47
CA VAL A 260 27.57 -4.98 0.10
C VAL A 260 26.74 -3.96 -0.68
N LEU A 261 26.00 -3.09 0.02
CA LEU A 261 25.15 -2.09 -0.63
C LEU A 261 25.99 -1.06 -1.37
N ARG A 262 25.45 -0.47 -2.44
CA ARG A 262 26.17 0.54 -3.24
C ARG A 262 25.90 1.97 -2.76
N SER A 263 24.67 2.23 -2.32
CA SER A 263 24.19 3.54 -1.87
C SER A 263 24.90 4.00 -0.59
N LYS A 264 25.37 5.25 -0.57
CA LYS A 264 25.99 5.83 0.63
C LYS A 264 24.99 6.02 1.78
N SER A 265 23.74 6.40 1.47
CA SER A 265 22.68 6.56 2.47
C SER A 265 22.37 5.22 3.12
N ASP A 266 22.22 4.16 2.34
CA ASP A 266 21.82 2.84 2.85
C ASP A 266 22.95 2.26 3.71
N LYS A 267 24.21 2.42 3.27
CA LYS A 267 25.37 2.05 4.09
C LYS A 267 25.37 2.75 5.44
N LYS A 268 25.07 4.06 5.45
CA LYS A 268 25.01 4.85 6.68
C LYS A 268 23.87 4.35 7.58
N TYR A 269 22.68 4.13 7.00
CA TYR A 269 21.51 3.62 7.70
C TYR A 269 21.83 2.29 8.41
N TYR A 270 22.31 1.27 7.69
CA TYR A 270 22.57 -0.03 8.30
C TYR A 270 23.72 -0.01 9.33
N LYS A 271 24.69 0.91 9.21
CA LYS A 271 25.70 1.11 10.27
C LYS A 271 25.08 1.68 11.54
N GLN A 272 24.30 2.75 11.40
CA GLN A 272 23.61 3.39 12.52
C GLN A 272 22.59 2.45 13.17
N GLN A 273 21.92 1.62 12.37
CA GLN A 273 21.00 0.60 12.85
C GLN A 273 21.73 -0.47 13.67
N ALA A 274 22.93 -0.91 13.24
CA ALA A 274 23.74 -1.84 14.02
C ALA A 274 24.15 -1.23 15.38
N GLU A 275 24.65 0.00 15.38
CA GLU A 275 25.02 0.75 16.60
C GLU A 275 23.80 0.93 17.53
N TYR A 276 22.63 1.26 16.97
CA TYR A 276 21.39 1.37 17.73
C TYR A 276 20.99 0.03 18.36
N ILE A 277 21.00 -1.05 17.58
CA ILE A 277 20.66 -2.40 18.07
C ILE A 277 21.64 -2.87 19.15
N GLU A 278 22.92 -2.50 19.06
CA GLU A 278 23.91 -2.83 20.10
C GLU A 278 23.54 -2.24 21.48
N HIS A 279 22.97 -1.03 21.50
CA HIS A 279 22.63 -0.33 22.75
C HIS A 279 21.16 -0.39 23.16
N HIS A 280 20.25 -0.70 22.23
CA HIS A 280 18.79 -0.58 22.39
C HIS A 280 18.02 -1.81 21.86
N TYR A 281 18.62 -3.01 21.94
CA TYR A 281 17.98 -4.23 21.43
C TYR A 281 16.61 -4.55 22.07
N PRO A 282 16.42 -4.45 23.40
CA PRO A 282 15.11 -4.70 24.01
C PRO A 282 14.02 -3.77 23.47
N GLU A 283 14.33 -2.48 23.31
CA GLU A 283 13.41 -1.49 22.74
C GLU A 283 13.14 -1.77 21.26
N PHE A 284 14.18 -2.08 20.48
CA PHE A 284 14.07 -2.42 19.06
C PHE A 284 13.13 -3.60 18.82
N ILE A 285 13.33 -4.71 19.53
CA ILE A 285 12.49 -5.91 19.41
C ILE A 285 11.07 -5.65 19.90
N SER A 286 10.92 -4.89 21.00
CA SER A 286 9.60 -4.52 21.52
C SER A 286 8.79 -3.71 20.49
N LEU A 287 9.40 -2.69 19.88
CA LEU A 287 8.76 -1.88 18.84
C LEU A 287 8.40 -2.71 17.60
N ASN A 288 9.34 -3.54 17.13
CA ASN A 288 9.10 -4.43 16.01
C ASN A 288 7.92 -5.40 16.27
N ARG A 289 7.86 -6.00 17.46
CA ARG A 289 6.77 -6.91 17.85
C ARG A 289 5.44 -6.17 17.98
N GLN A 290 5.44 -4.96 18.54
CA GLN A 290 4.23 -4.12 18.61
C GLN A 290 3.67 -3.80 17.23
N GLU A 291 4.54 -3.55 16.25
CA GLU A 291 4.13 -3.28 14.88
C GLU A 291 3.49 -4.50 14.21
N ALA A 292 4.06 -5.70 14.39
CA ALA A 292 3.45 -6.94 13.95
C ALA A 292 2.07 -7.18 14.60
N VAL A 293 1.95 -6.89 15.90
CA VAL A 293 0.70 -6.96 16.67
C VAL A 293 -0.36 -6.00 16.12
N ARG A 294 0.02 -4.76 15.77
CA ARG A 294 -0.88 -3.78 15.15
C ARG A 294 -1.36 -4.24 13.78
N LYS A 295 -0.46 -4.67 12.90
CA LYS A 295 -0.79 -5.20 11.57
C LYS A 295 -1.82 -6.34 11.66
N LEU A 296 -1.63 -7.26 12.61
CA LEU A 296 -2.60 -8.33 12.88
C LEU A 296 -3.94 -7.81 13.40
N ALA A 297 -3.95 -6.79 14.25
CA ALA A 297 -5.17 -6.22 14.82
C ALA A 297 -6.03 -5.50 13.77
N VAL A 298 -5.41 -4.80 12.81
CA VAL A 298 -6.12 -4.07 11.75
C VAL A 298 -6.50 -4.96 10.56
N SER A 299 -5.76 -6.04 10.31
CA SER A 299 -5.97 -6.92 9.16
C SER A 299 -6.87 -8.12 9.48
N ARG A 300 -8.19 -7.87 9.58
CA ARG A 300 -9.14 -8.89 10.08
C ARG A 300 -9.14 -10.22 9.33
N LYS A 301 -9.18 -10.22 7.98
CA LYS A 301 -9.19 -11.49 7.21
C LYS A 301 -7.88 -12.25 7.35
N PHE A 302 -6.75 -11.55 7.38
CA PHE A 302 -5.46 -12.18 7.62
C PHE A 302 -5.37 -12.74 9.05
N TYR A 303 -5.89 -12.02 10.05
CA TYR A 303 -6.00 -12.51 11.43
C TYR A 303 -6.81 -13.81 11.50
N ASP A 304 -8.00 -13.85 10.89
CA ASP A 304 -8.84 -15.04 10.88
C ASP A 304 -8.15 -16.23 10.17
N PHE A 305 -7.47 -15.96 9.05
CA PHE A 305 -6.63 -16.94 8.34
C PHE A 305 -5.50 -17.47 9.23
N ALA A 306 -4.74 -16.59 9.86
CA ALA A 306 -3.65 -16.92 10.75
C ALA A 306 -4.13 -17.73 11.97
N CYS A 307 -5.27 -17.37 12.58
CA CYS A 307 -5.89 -18.16 13.65
C CYS A 307 -6.25 -19.57 13.21
N ARG A 308 -6.78 -19.74 11.99
CA ARG A 308 -7.11 -21.06 11.47
C ARG A 308 -5.87 -21.93 11.30
N VAL A 309 -4.80 -21.38 10.74
CA VAL A 309 -3.52 -22.08 10.55
C VAL A 309 -2.87 -22.38 11.89
N ALA A 310 -2.74 -21.40 12.79
CA ALA A 310 -2.16 -21.60 14.11
C ALA A 310 -2.94 -22.64 14.92
N GLY A 311 -4.27 -22.58 14.95
CA GLY A 311 -5.11 -23.54 15.66
C GLY A 311 -4.99 -24.97 15.15
N GLN A 312 -4.69 -25.15 13.86
CA GLN A 312 -4.49 -26.48 13.27
C GLN A 312 -3.08 -27.04 13.51
N TYR A 313 -2.05 -26.18 13.53
CA TYR A 313 -0.67 -26.63 13.42
C TYR A 313 0.24 -26.30 14.62
N ALA A 314 -0.18 -25.47 15.58
CA ALA A 314 0.66 -25.05 16.73
C ALA A 314 1.15 -26.21 17.61
N ALA A 315 0.39 -27.32 17.66
CA ALA A 315 0.79 -28.51 18.42
C ALA A 315 1.98 -29.26 17.81
N ILE A 316 2.21 -29.11 16.50
CA ILE A 316 3.19 -29.91 15.74
C ILE A 316 4.24 -29.06 15.00
N ASN A 317 4.16 -27.73 15.08
CA ASN A 317 5.06 -26.82 14.38
C ASN A 317 5.42 -25.58 15.21
N ASP A 318 6.71 -25.30 15.35
CA ASP A 318 7.21 -24.17 16.16
C ASP A 318 6.78 -22.81 15.63
N LYS A 319 6.80 -22.61 14.30
CA LYS A 319 6.40 -21.34 13.66
C LYS A 319 4.91 -21.09 13.87
N ALA A 320 4.08 -22.13 13.76
CA ALA A 320 2.65 -22.04 14.07
C ALA A 320 2.38 -21.66 15.53
N ARG A 321 3.20 -22.16 16.47
CA ARG A 321 3.10 -21.81 17.89
C ARG A 321 3.48 -20.35 18.15
N GLN A 322 4.58 -19.88 17.58
CA GLN A 322 5.01 -18.48 17.67
C GLN A 322 3.95 -17.54 17.08
N LEU A 323 3.34 -17.92 15.94
CA LEU A 323 2.22 -17.19 15.37
C LEU A 323 1.02 -17.15 16.33
N SER A 324 0.70 -18.27 17.00
CA SER A 324 -0.37 -18.31 18.00
C SER A 324 -0.15 -17.33 19.16
N GLU A 325 1.08 -17.16 19.63
CA GLU A 325 1.43 -16.20 20.69
C GLU A 325 1.21 -14.75 20.23
N LEU A 326 1.69 -14.42 19.02
CA LEU A 326 1.46 -13.10 18.39
C LEU A 326 -0.04 -12.82 18.20
N LEU A 327 -0.84 -13.82 17.81
CA LEU A 327 -2.29 -13.67 17.64
C LEU A 327 -3.02 -13.42 18.97
N LEU A 328 -2.54 -14.01 20.06
CA LEU A 328 -3.06 -13.72 21.41
C LEU A 328 -2.72 -12.30 21.83
N GLU A 329 -1.50 -11.84 21.58
CA GLU A 329 -1.08 -10.45 21.81
C GLU A 329 -1.91 -9.47 20.98
N ALA A 330 -2.12 -9.74 19.70
CA ALA A 330 -2.95 -8.94 18.82
C ALA A 330 -4.40 -8.86 19.28
N ASN A 331 -4.99 -9.97 19.73
CA ASN A 331 -6.34 -9.95 20.29
C ASN A 331 -6.42 -9.19 21.62
N ARG A 332 -5.41 -9.29 22.49
CA ARG A 332 -5.33 -8.48 23.71
C ARG A 332 -5.19 -6.98 23.38
N PHE A 333 -4.34 -6.63 22.42
CA PHE A 333 -4.18 -5.26 21.95
C PHE A 333 -5.47 -4.71 21.34
N ALA A 334 -6.17 -5.49 20.52
CA ALA A 334 -7.40 -5.06 19.87
C ALA A 334 -8.56 -4.85 20.86
N LYS A 335 -8.68 -5.71 21.89
CA LYS A 335 -9.74 -5.66 22.91
C LYS A 335 -9.38 -4.85 24.15
N GLY A 336 -8.12 -4.47 24.28
CA GLY A 336 -7.63 -3.70 25.43
C GLY A 336 -8.24 -2.30 25.47
N PRO A 337 -8.28 -1.67 26.66
CA PRO A 337 -8.73 -0.30 26.79
C PRO A 337 -7.86 0.62 25.91
N LYS A 338 -8.50 1.58 25.25
CA LYS A 338 -7.87 2.59 24.39
C LYS A 338 -7.97 3.94 25.08
N LYS A 339 -6.90 4.72 25.04
CA LYS A 339 -6.85 6.08 25.61
C LYS A 339 -7.85 7.01 24.92
N PHE A 340 -8.03 6.84 23.62
CA PHE A 340 -8.88 7.62 22.73
C PHE A 340 -10.00 6.75 22.15
N ALA A 341 -10.64 5.93 22.99
CA ALA A 341 -11.81 5.16 22.59
C ALA A 341 -12.92 6.11 22.11
N PRO A 342 -13.64 5.79 21.01
CA PRO A 342 -14.85 6.52 20.64
C PRO A 342 -15.85 6.47 21.80
N ALA A 343 -16.51 7.59 22.09
CA ALA A 343 -17.55 7.61 23.13
C ALA A 343 -18.65 6.60 22.78
N SER A 344 -18.97 5.69 23.71
CA SER A 344 -19.94 4.61 23.49
C SER A 344 -21.39 5.11 23.40
N THR A 345 -21.64 6.35 23.82
CA THR A 345 -22.91 7.08 23.66
C THR A 345 -22.60 8.55 23.53
N VAL A 346 -22.87 9.15 22.36
CA VAL A 346 -22.74 10.61 22.15
C VAL A 346 -23.87 11.29 22.92
N VAL A 347 -23.56 12.03 23.99
CA VAL A 347 -24.56 12.80 24.75
C VAL A 347 -24.72 14.20 24.13
N ASN A 348 -23.65 14.75 23.56
CA ASN A 348 -23.67 16.10 22.98
C ASN A 348 -23.76 16.12 21.45
N SER A 349 -24.89 16.59 20.92
CA SER A 349 -25.12 16.69 19.48
C SER A 349 -24.86 18.09 18.92
N PHE A 350 -23.59 18.53 18.88
CA PHE A 350 -23.22 19.70 18.07
C PHE A 350 -23.70 19.47 16.62
N LYS A 351 -24.43 20.43 16.06
CA LYS A 351 -24.89 20.45 14.68
C LYS A 351 -23.83 20.96 13.73
N ASP A 352 -22.97 21.87 14.19
CA ASP A 352 -21.86 22.42 13.43
C ASP A 352 -20.51 21.90 13.93
N PHE A 353 -19.76 21.25 13.04
CA PHE A 353 -18.46 20.71 13.39
C PHE A 353 -17.39 21.79 13.57
N GLY A 354 -17.49 22.92 12.85
CA GLY A 354 -16.56 24.05 13.00
C GLY A 354 -16.63 24.64 14.40
N LEU A 355 -17.85 24.92 14.92
CA LEU A 355 -18.02 25.39 16.29
C LEU A 355 -17.56 24.35 17.32
N LYS A 356 -17.83 23.06 17.07
CA LYS A 356 -17.34 21.98 17.94
C LYS A 356 -15.81 21.98 18.04
N LEU A 357 -15.09 22.18 16.93
CA LEU A 357 -13.63 22.26 16.93
C LEU A 357 -13.11 23.44 17.76
N LEU A 358 -13.78 24.61 17.72
CA LEU A 358 -13.42 25.75 18.57
C LEU A 358 -13.56 25.42 20.05
N VAL A 359 -14.65 24.74 20.43
CA VAL A 359 -14.88 24.31 21.81
C VAL A 359 -13.84 23.28 22.26
N ILE A 360 -13.46 22.34 21.39
CA ILE A 360 -12.40 21.36 21.67
C ILE A 360 -11.05 22.06 21.83
N GLU A 361 -10.70 22.99 20.93
CA GLU A 361 -9.48 23.78 21.01
C GLU A 361 -9.38 24.52 22.35
N GLU A 362 -10.45 25.21 22.73
CA GLU A 362 -10.54 25.95 23.98
C GLU A 362 -10.38 25.03 25.20
N LEU A 363 -11.19 23.98 25.31
CA LEU A 363 -11.20 23.13 26.51
C LEU A 363 -9.97 22.22 26.62
N MET A 364 -9.52 21.64 25.51
CA MET A 364 -8.44 20.64 25.51
C MET A 364 -7.05 21.28 25.46
N TYR A 365 -6.86 22.31 24.62
CA TYR A 365 -5.54 22.83 24.32
C TYR A 365 -5.24 24.16 25.01
N ARG A 366 -6.24 25.00 25.27
CA ARG A 366 -6.05 26.29 25.96
C ARG A 366 -6.28 26.18 27.47
N GLN A 367 -7.40 25.60 27.88
CA GLN A 367 -7.75 25.44 29.31
C GLN A 367 -7.18 24.16 29.93
N HIS A 368 -6.82 23.17 29.12
CA HIS A 368 -6.37 21.84 29.57
C HIS A 368 -7.37 21.13 30.50
N SER A 369 -8.67 21.40 30.36
CA SER A 369 -9.72 20.79 31.18
C SER A 369 -10.26 19.49 30.59
N LEU A 370 -10.24 19.36 29.26
CA LEU A 370 -10.69 18.15 28.56
C LEU A 370 -9.53 17.15 28.46
N SER A 371 -9.69 15.98 29.09
CA SER A 371 -8.67 14.93 29.16
C SER A 371 -9.19 13.57 28.65
N PRO A 372 -8.31 12.73 28.07
CA PRO A 372 -6.89 13.00 27.80
C PRO A 372 -6.70 14.01 26.66
N LYS A 373 -5.61 14.80 26.74
CA LYS A 373 -5.17 15.64 25.61
C LYS A 373 -4.92 14.73 24.40
N PHE A 374 -5.55 15.04 23.27
CA PHE A 374 -5.40 14.27 22.05
C PHE A 374 -3.97 14.38 21.51
N SER A 375 -3.44 13.25 21.08
CA SER A 375 -2.12 13.13 20.45
C SER A 375 -2.26 12.20 19.27
N LEU A 376 -2.09 12.72 18.05
CA LEU A 376 -2.10 11.90 16.83
C LEU A 376 -1.12 10.73 16.93
N ALA A 377 0.05 10.97 17.55
CA ALA A 377 1.10 9.97 17.75
C ALA A 377 0.58 8.77 18.54
N GLU A 378 -0.06 9.02 19.68
CA GLU A 378 -0.61 8.00 20.56
C GLU A 378 -1.90 7.38 19.99
N PHE A 379 -2.76 8.19 19.35
CA PHE A 379 -3.99 7.72 18.70
C PHE A 379 -3.70 6.65 17.64
N ALA A 380 -2.80 6.92 16.70
CA ALA A 380 -2.48 5.88 15.70
C ALA A 380 -1.69 4.71 16.28
N ALA A 381 -1.00 4.88 17.41
CA ALA A 381 -0.33 3.78 18.09
C ALA A 381 -1.32 2.75 18.68
N GLU A 382 -2.58 3.13 18.92
CA GLU A 382 -3.61 2.26 19.48
C GLU A 382 -4.79 1.97 18.54
N TYR A 383 -4.92 2.71 17.44
CA TYR A 383 -6.00 2.57 16.48
C TYR A 383 -6.00 1.21 15.77
N CYS A 384 -7.16 0.54 15.75
CA CYS A 384 -7.33 -0.79 15.17
C CYS A 384 -8.23 -0.79 13.91
N GLY A 385 -8.76 0.37 13.49
CA GLY A 385 -9.70 0.47 12.37
C GLY A 385 -9.06 0.39 10.97
N GLY A 386 -7.74 0.50 10.90
CA GLY A 386 -6.96 0.57 9.67
C GLY A 386 -5.59 1.21 9.91
N GLU A 387 -4.75 1.27 8.89
CA GLU A 387 -3.54 2.09 8.94
C GLU A 387 -3.93 3.56 8.84
N ILE A 388 -3.29 4.43 9.64
CA ILE A 388 -3.47 5.88 9.54
C ILE A 388 -2.31 6.41 8.70
N GLU A 389 -2.63 6.89 7.50
CA GLU A 389 -1.65 7.48 6.59
C GLU A 389 -1.26 8.87 7.10
N ARG A 390 -0.07 8.96 7.72
CA ARG A 390 0.46 10.21 8.28
C ARG A 390 1.33 11.01 7.32
N ASN A 391 1.70 10.43 6.17
CA ASN A 391 2.69 10.98 5.25
C ASN A 391 2.07 11.62 4.01
N ASP A 392 0.74 11.60 3.92
CA ASP A 392 0.00 12.17 2.80
C ASP A 392 -0.44 13.60 3.15
N ALA A 393 -0.39 14.49 2.16
CA ALA A 393 -0.88 15.85 2.30
C ALA A 393 -2.41 15.81 2.29
N GLY A 394 -3.03 15.87 3.46
CA GLY A 394 -4.48 15.82 3.58
C GLY A 394 -4.98 15.61 5.00
N GLU A 395 -6.29 15.75 5.15
CA GLU A 395 -7.01 15.48 6.39
C GLU A 395 -7.01 13.97 6.70
N ILE A 396 -6.87 13.62 7.97
CA ILE A 396 -6.92 12.25 8.49
C ILE A 396 -8.37 11.98 8.94
N PRO A 397 -9.18 11.22 8.18
CA PRO A 397 -10.60 11.04 8.47
C PRO A 397 -10.87 10.46 9.87
N GLN A 398 -9.99 9.60 10.36
CA GLN A 398 -10.12 8.96 11.67
C GLN A 398 -9.99 9.95 12.83
N VAL A 399 -9.26 11.05 12.64
CA VAL A 399 -9.14 12.14 13.63
C VAL A 399 -10.40 13.00 13.60
N ILE A 400 -10.94 13.28 12.40
CA ILE A 400 -12.24 13.95 12.24
C ILE A 400 -13.34 13.14 12.93
N ASP A 401 -13.43 11.84 12.66
CA ASP A 401 -14.40 10.93 13.27
C ASP A 401 -14.26 10.94 14.81
N PHE A 402 -13.02 10.96 15.32
CA PHE A 402 -12.77 11.07 16.75
C PHE A 402 -13.33 12.38 17.33
N TYR A 403 -12.99 13.54 16.77
CA TYR A 403 -13.49 14.82 17.26
C TYR A 403 -15.01 14.97 17.10
N GLN A 404 -15.58 14.44 16.03
CA GLN A 404 -17.03 14.37 15.85
C GLN A 404 -17.70 13.51 16.91
N ALA A 405 -17.12 12.37 17.27
CA ALA A 405 -17.64 11.47 18.30
C ALA A 405 -17.28 11.89 19.74
N LEU A 406 -16.37 12.84 19.93
CA LEU A 406 -15.90 13.26 21.26
C LEU A 406 -17.06 13.87 22.07
N ASP A 407 -17.38 13.24 23.19
CA ASP A 407 -18.39 13.70 24.14
C ASP A 407 -17.77 14.66 25.16
N ILE A 408 -18.48 15.74 25.50
CA ILE A 408 -17.94 16.82 26.34
C ILE A 408 -18.95 17.13 27.44
N ALA A 409 -18.80 16.63 28.66
CA ALA A 409 -19.81 16.84 29.70
C ALA A 409 -20.30 18.31 29.81
N ASP A 410 -21.59 18.54 30.08
CA ASP A 410 -22.18 19.88 30.22
C ASP A 410 -21.40 20.77 31.20
N THR A 411 -20.80 20.16 32.23
CA THR A 411 -19.93 20.84 33.20
C THR A 411 -18.64 21.39 32.59
N GLU A 412 -18.10 20.75 31.56
CA GLU A 412 -16.96 21.25 30.77
C GLU A 412 -17.42 22.33 29.80
N LEU A 413 -18.54 22.13 29.09
CA LEU A 413 -19.10 23.13 28.19
C LEU A 413 -19.42 24.46 28.91
N ALA A 414 -19.91 24.39 30.15
CA ALA A 414 -20.16 25.56 30.98
C ALA A 414 -18.89 26.33 31.37
N LYS A 415 -17.67 25.78 31.18
CA LYS A 415 -16.40 26.51 31.43
C LYS A 415 -16.01 27.39 30.25
N VAL A 416 -16.58 27.17 29.07
CA VAL A 416 -16.32 27.99 27.89
C VAL A 416 -16.94 29.37 28.12
N THR A 417 -16.09 30.37 28.29
CA THR A 417 -16.50 31.78 28.44
C THR A 417 -16.07 32.63 27.25
N GLU A 418 -15.03 32.21 26.55
CA GLU A 418 -14.47 32.84 25.38
C GLU A 418 -14.09 31.75 24.36
N LEU A 419 -14.20 32.05 23.07
CA LEU A 419 -13.69 31.21 21.98
C LEU A 419 -12.78 32.05 21.09
N TYR A 420 -11.71 31.44 20.60
CA TYR A 420 -10.78 32.07 19.66
C TYR A 420 -10.63 31.21 18.41
N GLN A 421 -10.93 31.80 17.24
CA GLN A 421 -10.75 31.18 15.93
C GLN A 421 -9.52 31.76 15.23
N ASP A 422 -8.47 30.94 15.16
CA ASP A 422 -7.23 31.23 14.42
C ASP A 422 -7.34 30.72 12.98
N ASP A 423 -7.09 31.58 12.00
CA ASP A 423 -6.98 31.21 10.58
C ASP A 423 -5.69 30.44 10.26
N GLY A 424 -4.76 30.43 11.23
CA GLY A 424 -3.51 29.70 11.23
C GLY A 424 -2.32 30.43 10.66
N LEU A 425 -2.50 31.64 10.12
CA LEU A 425 -1.40 32.45 9.60
C LEU A 425 -0.44 32.93 10.70
N SER A 426 -0.90 32.97 11.96
CA SER A 426 -0.11 33.43 13.12
C SER A 426 0.24 32.32 14.12
N GLY A 427 0.10 31.06 13.73
CA GLY A 427 0.33 29.89 14.59
C GLY A 427 -0.99 29.24 15.00
N GLY A 428 -1.57 28.49 14.06
CA GLY A 428 -2.95 28.00 14.17
C GLY A 428 -3.25 26.95 15.23
N ALA A 429 -4.53 26.56 15.27
CA ALA A 429 -5.08 25.72 16.32
C ALA A 429 -4.59 24.26 16.25
N GLU A 430 -4.32 23.67 17.42
CA GLU A 430 -3.78 22.33 17.57
C GLU A 430 -4.71 21.25 16.97
N VAL A 431 -6.04 21.46 17.03
CA VAL A 431 -7.00 20.57 16.38
C VAL A 431 -6.74 20.40 14.88
N TYR A 432 -6.35 21.46 14.16
CA TYR A 432 -6.08 21.37 12.72
C TYR A 432 -4.77 20.67 12.41
N TYR A 433 -3.72 20.87 13.22
CA TYR A 433 -2.48 20.09 13.08
C TYR A 433 -2.66 18.60 13.38
N ASN A 434 -3.63 18.25 14.24
CA ASN A 434 -3.99 16.85 14.47
C ASN A 434 -4.81 16.26 13.30
N ILE A 435 -5.71 17.06 12.71
CA ILE A 435 -6.51 16.66 11.54
C ILE A 435 -5.61 16.52 10.30
N ASN A 436 -4.75 17.49 10.04
CA ASN A 436 -3.82 17.50 8.92
C ASN A 436 -2.42 17.92 9.42
N PRO A 437 -1.47 16.98 9.59
CA PRO A 437 -0.11 17.30 10.03
C PRO A 437 0.69 18.21 9.10
N TYR A 438 0.25 18.34 7.85
CA TYR A 438 0.85 19.20 6.82
C TYR A 438 0.02 20.46 6.55
N TRP A 439 -0.94 20.77 7.43
CA TRP A 439 -1.78 21.94 7.27
C TRP A 439 -0.94 23.22 7.15
N ASP A 440 -1.08 23.89 6.00
CA ASP A 440 -0.36 25.12 5.66
C ASP A 440 -1.35 26.18 5.15
N PRO A 441 -1.90 27.01 6.04
CA PRO A 441 -2.82 28.07 5.66
C PRO A 441 -2.15 29.13 4.75
N GLY A 442 -0.82 29.29 4.82
CA GLY A 442 -0.07 30.17 3.93
C GLY A 442 -0.02 29.68 2.47
N CYS A 443 -0.26 28.39 2.24
CA CYS A 443 -0.35 27.77 0.92
C CYS A 443 -1.80 27.53 0.44
N GLY A 444 -2.79 28.05 1.18
CA GLY A 444 -4.20 28.04 0.78
C GLY A 444 -5.07 26.98 1.46
N ASP A 445 -4.55 26.26 2.46
CA ASP A 445 -5.41 25.41 3.30
C ASP A 445 -6.33 26.29 4.16
N SER A 446 -7.62 25.93 4.25
CA SER A 446 -8.62 26.71 5.00
C SER A 446 -9.07 25.96 6.24
N ILE A 447 -9.45 26.70 7.28
CA ILE A 447 -10.17 26.14 8.43
C ILE A 447 -11.63 25.84 8.08
N LEU A 448 -12.29 25.03 8.91
CA LEU A 448 -13.74 24.83 8.80
C LEU A 448 -14.48 26.05 9.33
N ALA A 449 -15.20 26.74 8.44
CA ALA A 449 -16.06 27.86 8.80
C ALA A 449 -17.24 27.42 9.68
N VAL A 450 -17.60 28.28 10.63
CA VAL A 450 -18.78 28.11 11.50
C VAL A 450 -20.03 28.57 10.75
N LYS A 451 -20.94 27.63 10.47
CA LYS A 451 -22.12 27.86 9.61
C LYS A 451 -23.32 28.32 10.44
N ASP A 452 -24.37 28.80 9.76
CA ASP A 452 -25.58 29.30 10.42
C ASP A 452 -26.24 28.26 11.34
N ILE A 453 -26.08 26.97 11.03
CA ILE A 453 -26.61 25.87 11.85
C ILE A 453 -25.99 25.83 13.26
N ALA A 454 -24.79 26.38 13.44
CA ALA A 454 -24.14 26.52 14.74
C ALA A 454 -24.92 27.39 15.73
N ALA A 455 -25.88 28.20 15.25
CA ALA A 455 -26.76 28.97 16.13
C ALA A 455 -27.57 28.08 17.09
N GLU A 456 -27.91 26.85 16.70
CA GLU A 456 -28.61 25.88 17.56
C GLU A 456 -27.72 25.39 18.72
N ASP A 457 -26.41 25.31 18.47
CA ASP A 457 -25.41 24.81 19.40
C ASP A 457 -25.02 25.83 20.48
N LEU A 458 -25.36 27.12 20.33
CA LEU A 458 -25.11 28.14 21.35
C LEU A 458 -25.76 27.79 22.70
N SER A 459 -26.87 27.04 22.66
CA SER A 459 -27.56 26.56 23.87
C SER A 459 -26.70 25.61 24.71
N LEU A 460 -25.70 24.97 24.11
CA LEU A 460 -24.72 24.10 24.79
C LEU A 460 -23.67 24.90 25.58
N LEU A 461 -23.50 26.21 25.30
CA LEU A 461 -22.43 27.04 25.85
C LEU A 461 -23.00 28.19 26.70
N PRO A 462 -23.64 27.90 27.86
CA PRO A 462 -24.45 28.87 28.60
C PRO A 462 -23.67 30.06 29.17
N ASN A 463 -22.34 29.97 29.25
CA ASN A 463 -21.47 30.98 29.83
C ASN A 463 -20.58 31.70 28.80
N LEU A 464 -20.73 31.38 27.51
CA LEU A 464 -19.99 32.02 26.42
C LEU A 464 -20.38 33.51 26.33
N LYS A 465 -19.37 34.39 26.26
CA LYS A 465 -19.54 35.85 26.24
C LYS A 465 -18.77 36.52 25.11
N LEU A 466 -17.71 35.90 24.61
CA LEU A 466 -16.83 36.48 23.60
C LEU A 466 -16.43 35.42 22.56
N ILE A 467 -16.50 35.78 21.28
CA ILE A 467 -15.86 35.05 20.19
C ILE A 467 -14.91 36.03 19.50
N THR A 468 -13.63 35.69 19.50
CA THR A 468 -12.60 36.41 18.76
C THR A 468 -12.22 35.59 17.54
N THR A 469 -12.11 36.22 16.37
CA THR A 469 -11.61 35.58 15.15
C THR A 469 -10.58 36.46 14.46
N THR A 470 -9.68 35.84 13.71
CA THR A 470 -8.69 36.53 12.86
C THR A 470 -9.26 36.92 11.49
N ASP A 471 -10.32 36.24 11.04
CA ASP A 471 -11.04 36.55 9.80
C ASP A 471 -12.54 36.26 9.99
N LEU A 472 -13.35 37.32 9.91
CA LEU A 472 -14.81 37.21 10.03
C LEU A 472 -15.45 36.34 8.95
N ASN A 473 -14.81 36.13 7.80
CA ASN A 473 -15.35 35.27 6.74
C ASN A 473 -15.44 33.80 7.17
N ASN A 474 -14.70 33.40 8.21
CA ASN A 474 -14.79 32.06 8.80
C ASN A 474 -15.98 31.88 9.74
N LEU A 475 -16.76 32.94 10.00
CA LEU A 475 -18.02 32.92 10.73
C LEU A 475 -19.14 33.39 9.81
N SER A 476 -20.14 32.54 9.59
CA SER A 476 -21.31 32.93 8.80
C SER A 476 -22.08 34.10 9.43
N ALA A 477 -22.62 34.99 8.58
CA ALA A 477 -23.33 36.20 9.03
C ALA A 477 -24.56 35.88 9.89
N GLY A 478 -25.27 34.77 9.62
CA GLY A 478 -26.40 34.34 10.43
C GLY A 478 -25.97 33.83 11.81
N PHE A 479 -24.85 33.12 11.90
CA PHE A 479 -24.25 32.74 13.19
C PHE A 479 -23.84 33.96 14.01
N ILE A 480 -23.17 34.95 13.41
CA ILE A 480 -22.77 36.19 14.10
C ILE A 480 -24.00 36.90 14.70
N ALA A 481 -25.04 37.11 13.89
CA ALA A 481 -26.28 37.74 14.35
C ALA A 481 -26.97 36.94 15.48
N ALA A 482 -26.92 35.60 15.41
CA ALA A 482 -27.45 34.74 16.47
C ALA A 482 -26.64 34.84 17.77
N ALA A 483 -25.31 34.89 17.69
CA ALA A 483 -24.44 35.05 18.84
C ALA A 483 -24.69 36.39 19.54
N GLU A 484 -24.75 37.50 18.78
CA GLU A 484 -25.03 38.84 19.32
C GLU A 484 -26.40 38.90 20.01
N LYS A 485 -27.42 38.25 19.45
CA LYS A 485 -28.76 38.15 20.06
C LYS A 485 -28.74 37.39 21.40
N HIS A 486 -27.82 36.45 21.57
CA HIS A 486 -27.60 35.74 22.84
C HIS A 486 -26.69 36.52 23.81
N GLY A 487 -26.30 37.75 23.47
CA GLY A 487 -25.44 38.58 24.30
C GLY A 487 -23.95 38.22 24.22
N ILE A 488 -23.55 37.43 23.21
CA ILE A 488 -22.16 37.07 22.94
C ILE A 488 -21.57 38.14 22.01
N LYS A 489 -20.46 38.74 22.43
CA LYS A 489 -19.73 39.70 21.60
C LYS A 489 -18.89 38.94 20.57
N VAL A 490 -18.96 39.32 19.30
CA VAL A 490 -18.06 38.81 18.24
C VAL A 490 -17.10 39.92 17.84
N VAL A 491 -15.80 39.62 17.80
CA VAL A 491 -14.76 40.58 17.43
C VAL A 491 -13.79 39.98 16.43
N GLU A 492 -13.35 40.81 15.48
CA GLU A 492 -12.22 40.52 14.62
C GLU A 492 -10.95 41.13 15.22
N GLU A 493 -9.92 40.30 15.40
CA GLU A 493 -8.60 40.75 15.82
C GLU A 493 -7.74 40.94 14.57
N TRP A 494 -7.33 42.19 14.34
CA TRP A 494 -6.41 42.54 13.25
C TRP A 494 -4.99 42.18 13.70
N SER A 495 -4.32 41.31 12.93
CA SER A 495 -2.90 40.98 13.08
C SER A 495 -1.97 42.10 12.61
#